data_AF-A0AAE9VM48-F1
#
_entry.id   AF-A0AAE9VM48-F1
#
_cell.length_a   1.000
_cell.length_b   1.000
_cell.length_c   1.000
_cell.angle_alpha   90.00
_cell.angle_beta   90.00
_cell.angle_gamma   90.00
#
_symmetry.space_group_name_H-M   'P 1'
#
loop_
_entity.id
_entity.type
_entity.pdbx_description
1 polymer ?
#
loop_
_entity_poly.entity_id
_entity_poly.type
_entity_poly.pdbx_seq_one_letter_code
_entity_poly.pdbx_strand_id
1 'polypeptide(L)'
;MDLMRRSLLKQIARLTAGAALVPLSSVAQAGINDQPVRREGDPTKRYGMLIDLRRCIGCQACTVSCHIENQAPLGNFRTIVSQFEVKHEETGNSATFMLPRLCNHCENPPCVPVCPVQATFQRQDGIVVVDSDRCVGCAYCVNACPYDARFINETTQTADKCTFCAHRLEANLLPACVESCVGGARIIGDMRDPNSEVSRLIAQHRDELMVLQPEKNTAPQVFYLGMDEQFTTRPEAIAGLWDVLDNEGKEIGYEFSGH
;
A
#
# COMPACT_ATOMS: atom_id res chain seq x y z
N MET A 1 -5.98 7.45 -54.80
CA MET A 1 -5.05 7.37 -53.65
C MET A 1 -3.64 7.88 -53.97
N ASP A 2 -3.46 8.91 -54.82
CA ASP A 2 -2.11 9.36 -55.21
C ASP A 2 -1.90 10.89 -55.25
N LEU A 3 -2.96 11.68 -54.99
CA LEU A 3 -2.91 13.14 -54.99
C LEU A 3 -2.71 13.75 -53.58
N MET A 4 -3.09 13.01 -52.54
CA MET A 4 -3.06 13.50 -51.15
C MET A 4 -1.65 13.41 -50.52
N ARG A 5 -0.84 12.42 -50.92
CA ARG A 5 0.58 12.28 -50.49
C ARG A 5 1.50 13.36 -51.09
N ARG A 6 1.24 13.77 -52.34
CA ARG A 6 2.04 14.81 -53.03
C ARG A 6 1.75 16.22 -52.52
N SER A 7 0.52 16.47 -52.04
CA SER A 7 0.15 17.72 -51.38
C SER A 7 0.85 17.87 -50.01
N LEU A 8 0.87 16.79 -49.23
CA LEU A 8 1.49 16.76 -47.89
C LEU A 8 3.00 17.04 -47.95
N LEU A 9 3.71 16.46 -48.91
CA LEU A 9 5.16 16.70 -49.10
C LEU A 9 5.47 18.14 -49.55
N LYS A 10 4.60 18.79 -50.32
CA LYS A 10 4.74 20.20 -50.70
C LYS A 10 4.44 21.17 -49.55
N GLN A 11 3.62 20.76 -48.57
CA GLN A 11 3.36 21.56 -47.37
C GLN A 11 4.49 21.45 -46.34
N ILE A 12 5.10 20.27 -46.18
CA ILE A 12 6.28 20.07 -45.31
C ILE A 12 7.47 20.90 -45.80
N ALA A 13 7.69 20.97 -47.12
CA ALA A 13 8.76 21.78 -47.70
C ALA A 13 8.56 23.31 -47.57
N ARG A 14 7.37 23.78 -47.23
CA ARG A 14 7.08 25.22 -46.98
C ARG A 14 7.26 25.63 -45.52
N LEU A 15 7.41 24.68 -44.60
CA LEU A 15 7.60 24.96 -43.17
C LEU A 15 9.08 25.17 -42.79
N THR A 16 10.03 24.97 -43.71
CA THR A 16 11.46 25.11 -43.44
C THR A 16 12.02 26.52 -43.65
N ALA A 17 11.21 27.48 -44.09
CA ALA A 17 11.66 28.87 -44.33
C ALA A 17 11.18 29.88 -43.26
N GLY A 18 10.47 29.45 -42.21
CA GLY A 18 9.89 30.36 -41.22
C GLY A 18 9.98 29.93 -39.74
N ALA A 19 10.53 28.75 -39.44
CA ALA A 19 10.70 28.28 -38.07
C ALA A 19 12.14 28.49 -37.57
N ALA A 20 12.67 29.70 -37.73
CA ALA A 20 13.85 30.13 -36.98
C ALA A 20 13.35 30.82 -35.71
N LEU A 21 13.88 30.37 -34.56
CA LEU A 21 13.73 30.97 -33.23
C LEU A 21 12.51 30.54 -32.39
N VAL A 22 12.29 29.23 -32.25
CA VAL A 22 11.98 28.76 -30.89
C VAL A 22 13.35 28.59 -30.23
N PRO A 23 13.70 29.41 -29.23
CA PRO A 23 14.98 29.25 -28.58
C PRO A 23 14.98 27.86 -27.90
N LEU A 24 15.92 27.00 -28.32
CA LEU A 24 16.14 25.67 -27.75
C LEU A 24 16.40 25.69 -26.23
N SER A 25 16.54 26.86 -25.62
CA SER A 25 16.69 27.06 -24.18
C SER A 25 15.44 26.77 -23.35
N SER A 26 14.28 26.48 -23.96
CA SER A 26 13.09 26.03 -23.22
C SER A 26 12.90 24.52 -23.17
N VAL A 27 13.78 23.73 -23.79
CA VAL A 27 13.94 22.32 -23.39
C VAL A 27 14.89 22.36 -22.21
N ALA A 28 14.31 22.42 -21.00
CA ALA A 28 15.06 22.25 -19.76
C ALA A 28 16.02 21.07 -19.94
N GLN A 29 17.31 21.28 -19.65
CA GLN A 29 18.31 20.23 -19.55
C GLN A 29 17.84 19.23 -18.48
N ALA A 30 17.01 18.26 -18.85
CA ALA A 30 16.88 17.03 -18.08
C ALA A 30 18.23 16.33 -18.21
N GLY A 31 19.13 16.60 -17.26
CA GLY A 31 20.41 15.93 -17.18
C GLY A 31 20.22 14.42 -17.08
N ILE A 32 21.23 13.64 -17.48
CA ILE A 32 21.21 12.16 -17.42
C ILE A 32 20.96 11.65 -15.98
N ASN A 33 21.19 12.51 -14.97
CA ASN A 33 20.92 12.25 -13.56
C ASN A 33 19.87 13.21 -12.95
N ASP A 34 19.13 13.94 -13.78
CA ASP A 34 18.04 14.77 -13.28
C ASP A 34 16.89 13.85 -12.86
N GLN A 35 16.44 14.05 -11.63
CA GLN A 35 15.59 13.12 -10.92
C GLN A 35 14.48 13.97 -10.28
N PRO A 36 13.19 13.62 -10.45
CA PRO A 36 12.10 14.48 -10.00
C PRO A 36 12.21 14.75 -8.49
N VAL A 37 11.84 15.96 -8.06
CA VAL A 37 11.94 16.36 -6.65
C VAL A 37 11.11 15.41 -5.78
N ARG A 38 11.78 14.72 -4.86
CA ARG A 38 11.12 13.79 -3.93
C ARG A 38 10.44 14.58 -2.81
N ARG A 39 9.26 14.11 -2.39
CA ARG A 39 8.66 14.54 -1.12
C ARG A 39 9.32 13.76 0.02
N GLU A 40 10.29 14.38 0.67
CA GLU A 40 11.11 13.75 1.72
C GLU A 40 10.38 13.55 3.05
N GLY A 41 9.24 14.22 3.27
CA GLY A 41 8.50 14.17 4.53
C GLY A 41 9.10 15.02 5.64
N ASP A 42 8.54 14.93 6.84
CA ASP A 42 8.95 15.74 8.01
C ASP A 42 10.02 15.01 8.85
N PRO A 43 11.27 15.49 8.92
CA PRO A 43 12.33 14.81 9.64
C PRO A 43 12.13 14.74 11.16
N THR A 44 11.27 15.57 11.74
CA THR A 44 11.02 15.55 13.17
C THR A 44 10.09 14.42 13.59
N LYS A 45 9.30 13.89 12.65
CA LYS A 45 8.27 12.87 12.92
C LYS A 45 8.79 11.46 12.66
N ARG A 46 8.11 10.48 13.26
CA ARG A 46 8.21 9.08 12.89
C ARG A 46 6.83 8.43 12.94
N TYR A 47 6.20 8.23 11.79
CA TYR A 47 4.87 7.62 11.75
C TYR A 47 4.93 6.13 12.07
N GLY A 48 3.98 5.69 12.89
CA GLY A 48 3.68 4.29 13.12
C GLY A 48 2.18 4.09 13.37
N MET A 49 1.74 2.84 13.24
CA MET A 49 0.35 2.46 13.46
C MET A 49 0.24 1.35 14.50
N LEU A 50 -0.74 1.46 15.38
CA LEU A 50 -1.19 0.38 16.24
C LEU A 50 -2.55 -0.11 15.72
N ILE A 51 -2.71 -1.43 15.65
CA ILE A 51 -3.98 -2.09 15.34
C ILE A 51 -4.42 -2.89 16.57
N ASP A 52 -5.44 -2.41 17.27
CA ASP A 52 -6.05 -3.10 18.41
C ASP A 52 -7.09 -4.12 17.91
N LEU A 53 -6.70 -5.39 17.85
CA LEU A 53 -7.53 -6.47 17.33
C LEU A 53 -8.73 -6.76 18.25
N ARG A 54 -8.67 -6.39 19.53
CA ARG A 54 -9.78 -6.51 20.47
C ARG A 54 -10.97 -5.61 20.09
N ARG A 55 -10.71 -4.60 19.25
CA ARG A 55 -11.71 -3.65 18.72
C ARG A 55 -12.09 -3.93 17.27
N CYS A 56 -11.39 -4.84 16.59
CA CYS A 56 -11.64 -5.10 15.18
C CYS A 56 -12.81 -6.07 14.99
N ILE A 57 -13.88 -5.58 14.35
CA ILE A 57 -15.08 -6.39 14.06
C ILE A 57 -15.12 -6.92 12.62
N GLY A 58 -14.03 -6.81 11.85
CA GLY A 58 -13.98 -7.37 10.49
C GLY A 58 -14.83 -6.67 9.42
N CYS A 59 -15.41 -5.50 9.71
CA CYS A 59 -16.42 -4.84 8.85
C CYS A 59 -15.98 -4.37 7.45
N GLN A 60 -14.71 -4.53 7.06
CA GLN A 60 -14.12 -4.08 5.79
C GLN A 60 -14.22 -2.58 5.46
N ALA A 61 -14.73 -1.73 6.36
CA ALA A 61 -14.83 -0.28 6.13
C ALA A 61 -13.48 0.35 5.76
N CYS A 62 -12.40 -0.08 6.42
CA CYS A 62 -11.04 0.36 6.11
C CYS A 62 -10.54 -0.05 4.73
N THR A 63 -10.99 -1.20 4.21
CA THR A 63 -10.65 -1.71 2.87
C THR A 63 -11.31 -0.84 1.82
N VAL A 64 -12.63 -0.60 1.98
CA VAL A 64 -13.44 0.19 1.05
C VAL A 64 -12.99 1.66 1.03
N SER A 65 -12.84 2.29 2.20
CA SER A 65 -12.43 3.70 2.28
C SER A 65 -11.04 3.93 1.70
N CYS A 66 -10.10 3.00 1.94
CA CYS A 66 -8.78 3.06 1.35
C CYS A 66 -8.83 2.96 -0.18
N HIS A 67 -9.66 2.07 -0.71
CA HIS A 67 -9.82 1.90 -2.15
C HIS A 67 -10.39 3.16 -2.82
N ILE A 68 -11.45 3.75 -2.24
CA ILE A 68 -12.08 4.98 -2.74
C ILE A 68 -11.11 6.17 -2.68
N GLU A 69 -10.47 6.39 -1.52
CA GLU A 69 -9.57 7.53 -1.31
C GLU A 69 -8.36 7.50 -2.24
N ASN A 70 -7.81 6.29 -2.48
CA ASN A 70 -6.55 6.12 -3.18
C ASN A 70 -6.73 5.65 -4.63
N GLN A 71 -7.96 5.42 -5.07
CA GLN A 71 -8.30 4.94 -6.41
C GLN A 71 -7.48 3.71 -6.82
N ALA A 72 -7.35 2.74 -5.91
CA ALA A 72 -6.67 1.49 -6.22
C ALA A 72 -7.43 0.74 -7.34
N PRO A 73 -6.77 0.03 -8.26
CA PRO A 73 -7.46 -0.76 -9.28
C PRO A 73 -8.34 -1.84 -8.66
N LEU A 74 -9.40 -2.23 -9.36
CA LEU A 74 -10.22 -3.38 -8.96
C LEU A 74 -9.35 -4.64 -8.83
N GLY A 75 -9.67 -5.49 -7.86
CA GLY A 75 -8.87 -6.69 -7.53
C GLY A 75 -7.60 -6.41 -6.73
N ASN A 76 -7.15 -5.15 -6.63
CA ASN A 76 -5.96 -4.78 -5.87
C ASN A 76 -6.31 -3.97 -4.62
N PHE A 77 -5.62 -4.28 -3.52
CA PHE A 77 -5.94 -3.71 -2.21
C PHE A 77 -4.68 -3.18 -1.50
N ARG A 78 -4.72 -1.92 -1.08
CA ARG A 78 -3.67 -1.32 -0.22
C ARG A 78 -3.81 -1.76 1.24
N THR A 79 -4.98 -2.23 1.65
CA THR A 79 -5.23 -2.86 2.94
C THR A 79 -6.36 -3.88 2.80
N ILE A 80 -6.29 -4.98 3.54
CA ILE A 80 -7.28 -6.05 3.57
C ILE A 80 -7.61 -6.40 5.03
N VAL A 81 -8.72 -7.07 5.27
CA VAL A 81 -9.00 -7.72 6.55
C VAL A 81 -9.29 -9.19 6.30
N SER A 82 -8.32 -10.04 6.66
CA SER A 82 -8.49 -11.50 6.60
C SER A 82 -9.32 -11.97 7.80
N GLN A 83 -10.24 -12.89 7.59
CA GLN A 83 -11.10 -13.45 8.63
C GLN A 83 -10.79 -14.94 8.75
N PHE A 84 -10.62 -15.42 9.98
CA PHE A 84 -10.28 -16.80 10.28
C PHE A 84 -11.29 -17.36 11.27
N GLU A 85 -11.75 -18.58 11.06
CA GLU A 85 -12.37 -19.35 12.14
C GLU A 85 -11.24 -20.04 12.93
N VAL A 86 -11.24 -19.86 14.23
CA VAL A 86 -10.26 -20.44 15.15
C VAL A 86 -11.01 -21.33 16.12
N LYS A 87 -10.54 -22.58 16.25
CA LYS A 87 -11.10 -23.54 17.20
C LYS A 87 -10.18 -23.64 18.40
N HIS A 88 -10.72 -23.46 19.59
CA HIS A 88 -9.99 -23.68 20.82
C HIS A 88 -9.88 -25.19 21.09
N GLU A 89 -8.66 -25.72 21.13
CA GLU A 89 -8.44 -27.17 21.22
C GLU A 89 -9.05 -27.78 22.50
N GLU A 90 -8.91 -27.11 23.64
CA GLU A 90 -9.34 -27.68 24.93
C GLU A 90 -10.85 -27.62 25.16
N THR A 91 -11.53 -26.58 24.66
CA THR A 91 -12.96 -26.34 24.94
C THR A 91 -13.83 -26.77 23.76
N GLY A 92 -13.25 -26.93 22.57
CA GLY A 92 -13.97 -27.19 21.33
C GLY A 92 -14.73 -25.99 20.77
N ASN A 93 -14.71 -24.84 21.46
CA ASN A 93 -15.40 -23.62 21.05
C ASN A 93 -14.74 -23.00 19.82
N SER A 94 -15.54 -22.49 18.89
CA SER A 94 -15.07 -21.69 17.75
C SER A 94 -15.18 -20.19 18.06
N ALA A 95 -14.23 -19.42 17.55
CA ALA A 95 -14.23 -17.96 17.54
C ALA A 95 -13.80 -17.45 16.16
N THR A 96 -14.16 -16.22 15.83
CA THR A 96 -13.66 -15.57 14.62
C THR A 96 -12.53 -14.61 14.95
N PHE A 97 -11.42 -14.71 14.23
CA PHE A 97 -10.27 -13.83 14.34
C PHE A 97 -10.15 -12.95 13.09
N MET A 98 -10.00 -11.65 13.31
CA MET A 98 -9.93 -10.66 12.25
C MET A 98 -8.53 -10.07 12.19
N LEU A 99 -7.85 -10.19 11.05
CA LEU A 99 -6.50 -9.68 10.86
C LEU A 99 -6.45 -8.62 9.74
N PRO A 100 -6.56 -7.33 10.10
CA PRO A 100 -6.29 -6.24 9.18
C PRO A 100 -4.82 -6.19 8.80
N ARG A 101 -4.51 -6.23 7.51
CA ARG A 101 -3.13 -6.16 6.97
C ARG A 101 -2.98 -5.00 5.99
N LEU A 102 -1.79 -4.41 5.97
CA LEU A 102 -1.36 -3.34 5.07
C LEU A 102 0.18 -3.31 5.01
N CYS A 103 0.75 -2.38 4.25
CA CYS A 103 2.20 -2.15 4.29
C CYS A 103 2.64 -1.78 5.72
N ASN A 104 3.69 -2.45 6.21
CA ASN A 104 4.21 -2.24 7.55
C ASN A 104 5.10 -0.99 7.69
N HIS A 105 5.38 -0.27 6.60
CA HIS A 105 6.27 0.90 6.57
C HIS A 105 7.57 0.67 7.37
N CYS A 106 8.18 -0.50 7.14
CA CYS A 106 9.28 -1.05 7.92
C CYS A 106 10.48 -0.08 8.04
N GLU A 107 11.21 -0.15 9.16
CA GLU A 107 12.49 0.58 9.34
C GLU A 107 13.58 0.03 8.42
N ASN A 108 13.63 -1.29 8.24
CA ASN A 108 14.54 -1.98 7.33
C ASN A 108 13.74 -2.55 6.14
N PRO A 109 13.25 -1.70 5.21
CA PRO A 109 12.34 -2.16 4.16
C PRO A 109 13.12 -2.89 3.04
N PRO A 110 13.00 -4.23 2.90
CA PRO A 110 13.74 -4.98 1.86
C PRO A 110 13.35 -4.55 0.44
N CYS A 111 12.15 -3.99 0.28
CA CYS A 111 11.64 -3.46 -0.97
C CYS A 111 12.38 -2.21 -1.50
N VAL A 112 13.09 -1.46 -0.65
CA VAL A 112 13.85 -0.25 -1.07
C VAL A 112 15.15 -0.59 -1.80
N PRO A 113 16.10 -1.34 -1.22
CA PRO A 113 17.40 -1.57 -1.86
C PRO A 113 17.32 -2.43 -3.14
N VAL A 114 16.25 -3.21 -3.33
CA VAL A 114 16.06 -4.03 -4.54
C VAL A 114 15.60 -3.24 -5.76
N CYS A 115 15.25 -1.95 -5.62
CA CYS A 115 14.72 -1.16 -6.72
C CYS A 115 15.86 -0.61 -7.60
N PRO A 116 16.00 -1.07 -8.86
CA PRO A 116 17.14 -0.70 -9.71
C PRO A 116 17.15 0.78 -10.11
N VAL A 117 15.96 1.41 -10.13
CA VAL A 117 15.76 2.81 -10.51
C VAL A 117 15.49 3.72 -9.31
N GLN A 118 15.61 3.18 -8.08
CA GLN A 118 15.38 3.91 -6.83
C GLN A 118 14.03 4.64 -6.79
N ALA A 119 12.99 4.05 -7.39
CA ALA A 119 11.64 4.59 -7.39
C ALA A 119 10.95 4.43 -6.02
N THR A 120 11.20 3.32 -5.31
CA THR A 120 10.72 3.15 -3.93
C THR A 120 11.78 3.61 -2.95
N PHE A 121 11.37 4.41 -1.97
CA PHE A 121 12.26 5.00 -0.96
C PHE A 121 11.51 5.17 0.37
N GLN A 122 12.27 5.34 1.45
CA GLN A 122 11.74 5.68 2.76
C GLN A 122 11.92 7.18 2.98
N ARG A 123 10.83 7.87 3.35
CA ARG A 123 10.84 9.28 3.75
C ARG A 123 11.52 9.46 5.10
N GLN A 124 11.89 10.70 5.40
CA GLN A 124 12.47 11.10 6.69
C GLN A 124 11.52 10.88 7.88
N ASP A 125 10.20 10.91 7.61
CA ASP A 125 9.14 10.59 8.59
C ASP A 125 8.86 9.07 8.73
N GLY A 126 9.64 8.22 8.06
CA GLY A 126 9.54 6.76 8.10
C GLY A 126 8.56 6.14 7.10
N ILE A 127 7.75 6.95 6.40
CA ILE A 127 6.79 6.43 5.43
C ILE A 127 7.54 5.94 4.17
N VAL A 128 7.55 4.63 3.96
CA VAL A 128 7.97 4.04 2.67
C VAL A 128 6.97 4.40 1.57
N VAL A 129 7.41 4.91 0.42
CA VAL A 129 6.58 5.34 -0.72
C VAL A 129 7.16 4.87 -2.06
N VAL A 130 6.41 5.04 -3.15
CA VAL A 130 6.86 4.78 -4.53
C VAL A 130 6.67 6.06 -5.33
N ASP A 131 7.73 6.48 -6.03
CA ASP A 131 7.70 7.49 -7.07
C ASP A 131 7.26 6.84 -8.39
N SER A 132 6.03 7.10 -8.80
CA SER A 132 5.47 6.52 -10.03
C SER A 132 6.17 7.05 -11.29
N ASP A 133 6.70 8.26 -11.29
CA ASP A 133 7.37 8.84 -12.46
C ASP A 133 8.72 8.15 -12.75
N ARG A 134 9.34 7.55 -11.72
CA ARG A 134 10.58 6.77 -11.85
C ARG A 134 10.35 5.27 -11.99
N CYS A 135 9.19 4.78 -11.59
CA CYS A 135 8.95 3.35 -11.51
C CYS A 135 8.87 2.72 -12.90
N VAL A 136 9.66 1.66 -13.14
CA VAL A 136 9.68 0.92 -14.41
C VAL A 136 8.89 -0.38 -14.39
N GLY A 137 8.03 -0.61 -13.38
CA GLY A 137 7.15 -1.78 -13.33
C GLY A 137 7.83 -3.14 -13.15
N CYS A 138 9.13 -3.22 -12.84
CA CYS A 138 9.90 -4.48 -12.78
C CYS A 138 9.51 -5.48 -11.68
N ALA A 139 8.59 -5.13 -10.77
CA ALA A 139 8.08 -5.97 -9.68
C ALA A 139 9.11 -6.53 -8.66
N TYR A 140 10.39 -6.17 -8.70
CA TYR A 140 11.37 -6.63 -7.68
C TYR A 140 10.97 -6.24 -6.26
N CYS A 141 10.44 -5.02 -6.08
CA CYS A 141 9.95 -4.58 -4.78
C CYS A 141 8.69 -5.32 -4.31
N VAL A 142 7.88 -5.86 -5.25
CA VAL A 142 6.70 -6.69 -4.95
C VAL A 142 7.17 -8.02 -4.39
N ASN A 143 8.06 -8.72 -5.11
CA ASN A 143 8.61 -10.01 -4.68
C ASN A 143 9.40 -9.91 -3.36
N ALA A 144 10.18 -8.84 -3.17
CA ALA A 144 10.98 -8.66 -1.95
C ALA A 144 10.14 -8.34 -0.70
N CYS A 145 8.87 -7.99 -0.84
CA CYS A 145 8.03 -7.66 0.31
C CYS A 145 7.51 -8.95 0.96
N PRO A 146 7.88 -9.25 2.22
CA PRO A 146 7.46 -10.50 2.85
C PRO A 146 5.97 -10.54 3.20
N TYR A 147 5.26 -9.41 3.09
CA TYR A 147 3.89 -9.21 3.59
C TYR A 147 2.82 -9.25 2.51
N ASP A 148 3.18 -9.50 1.24
CA ASP A 148 2.28 -9.37 0.08
C ASP A 148 1.59 -7.99 0.02
N ALA A 149 2.26 -6.94 0.52
CA ALA A 149 1.67 -5.61 0.71
C ALA A 149 1.87 -4.67 -0.49
N ARG A 150 2.37 -5.20 -1.61
CA ARG A 150 2.69 -4.48 -2.85
C ARG A 150 2.11 -5.26 -4.03
N PHE A 151 1.71 -4.54 -5.06
CA PHE A 151 1.25 -5.10 -6.34
C PHE A 151 1.70 -4.19 -7.49
N ILE A 152 1.57 -4.66 -8.72
CA ILE A 152 1.71 -3.79 -9.90
C ILE A 152 0.33 -3.26 -10.25
N ASN A 153 0.19 -1.94 -10.23
CA ASN A 153 -1.04 -1.27 -10.63
C ASN A 153 -1.13 -1.31 -12.15
N GLU A 154 -2.10 -2.05 -12.67
CA GLU A 154 -2.28 -2.29 -14.11
C GLU A 154 -2.61 -1.01 -14.90
N THR A 155 -3.21 0.00 -14.25
CA THR A 155 -3.54 1.27 -14.88
C THR A 155 -2.30 2.14 -15.05
N THR A 156 -1.46 2.23 -14.02
CA THR A 156 -0.26 3.08 -14.06
C THR A 156 0.99 2.35 -14.56
N GLN A 157 0.97 1.02 -14.59
CA GLN A 157 2.12 0.15 -14.84
C GLN A 157 3.26 0.35 -13.83
N THR A 158 2.93 0.82 -12.61
CA THR A 158 3.89 1.08 -11.54
C THR A 158 3.58 0.22 -10.31
N ALA A 159 4.58 0.05 -9.43
CA ALA A 159 4.36 -0.61 -8.16
C ALA A 159 3.52 0.26 -7.22
N ASP A 160 2.54 -0.36 -6.57
CA ASP A 160 1.57 0.31 -5.71
C ASP A 160 1.43 -0.46 -4.38
N LYS A 161 1.06 0.27 -3.32
CA LYS A 161 0.89 -0.20 -1.94
C LYS A 161 0.29 0.89 -1.05
N CYS A 162 -0.03 0.55 0.19
CA CYS A 162 -0.34 1.55 1.22
C CYS A 162 0.75 2.63 1.34
N THR A 163 0.31 3.86 1.54
CA THR A 163 1.14 5.06 1.69
C THR A 163 0.95 5.73 3.05
N PHE A 164 0.29 5.05 4.01
CA PHE A 164 -0.28 5.68 5.21
C PHE A 164 -1.13 6.92 4.91
N CYS A 165 -1.68 7.04 3.69
CA CYS A 165 -2.32 8.26 3.20
C CYS A 165 -1.45 9.51 3.48
N ALA A 166 -0.16 9.46 3.12
CA ALA A 166 0.77 10.57 3.34
C ALA A 166 0.21 11.93 2.88
N HIS A 167 -0.58 11.95 1.79
CA HIS A 167 -1.25 13.14 1.29
C HIS A 167 -2.28 13.73 2.27
N ARG A 168 -2.94 12.91 3.09
CA ARG A 168 -3.85 13.34 4.16
C ARG A 168 -3.09 13.77 5.40
N LEU A 169 -2.08 13.00 5.81
CA LEU A 169 -1.26 13.31 6.98
C LEU A 169 -0.53 14.66 6.84
N GLU A 170 -0.06 14.98 5.63
CA GLU A 170 0.53 16.30 5.30
C GLU A 170 -0.48 17.45 5.46
N ALA A 171 -1.77 17.17 5.30
CA ALA A 171 -2.87 18.11 5.51
C ALA A 171 -3.44 18.06 6.94
N ASN A 172 -2.78 17.38 7.88
CA ASN A 172 -3.25 17.14 9.25
C ASN A 172 -4.60 16.40 9.32
N LEU A 173 -4.89 15.56 8.33
CA LEU A 173 -6.06 14.68 8.30
C LEU A 173 -5.65 13.25 8.63
N LEU A 174 -6.58 12.48 9.21
CA LEU A 174 -6.38 11.05 9.45
C LEU A 174 -6.38 10.28 8.11
N PRO A 175 -5.64 9.17 7.99
CA PRO A 175 -5.78 8.26 6.87
C PRO A 175 -7.21 7.75 6.73
N ALA A 176 -7.70 7.57 5.51
CA ALA A 176 -9.09 7.16 5.26
C ALA A 176 -9.48 5.87 5.99
N CYS A 177 -8.56 4.90 6.08
CA CYS A 177 -8.78 3.64 6.78
C CYS A 177 -8.87 3.77 8.31
N VAL A 178 -8.27 4.83 8.88
CA VAL A 178 -8.33 5.17 10.31
C VAL A 178 -9.62 5.93 10.58
N GLU A 179 -9.92 6.95 9.78
CA GLU A 179 -11.13 7.76 9.90
C GLU A 179 -12.42 6.93 9.78
N SER A 180 -12.45 5.96 8.87
CA SER A 180 -13.63 5.09 8.67
C SER A 180 -13.70 3.90 9.64
N CYS A 181 -12.78 3.79 10.60
CA CYS A 181 -12.69 2.60 11.45
C CYS A 181 -13.76 2.62 12.54
N VAL A 182 -14.87 1.90 12.31
CA VAL A 182 -16.04 1.85 13.23
C VAL A 182 -15.65 1.46 14.66
N GLY A 183 -14.78 0.47 14.83
CA GLY A 183 -14.32 0.02 16.14
C GLY A 183 -13.21 0.88 16.76
N GLY A 184 -12.66 1.86 16.03
CA GLY A 184 -11.47 2.60 16.48
C GLY A 184 -10.26 1.67 16.70
N ALA A 185 -10.15 0.61 15.89
CA ALA A 185 -9.10 -0.39 15.99
C ALA A 185 -7.77 0.07 15.42
N ARG A 186 -7.76 1.00 14.45
CA ARG A 186 -6.54 1.50 13.81
C ARG A 186 -6.20 2.87 14.39
N ILE A 187 -5.02 3.00 14.97
CA ILE A 187 -4.50 4.24 15.56
C ILE A 187 -3.18 4.55 14.88
N ILE A 188 -3.04 5.73 14.28
CA ILE A 188 -1.79 6.19 13.66
C ILE A 188 -1.34 7.50 14.31
N GLY A 189 -0.04 7.72 14.37
CA GLY A 189 0.49 8.99 14.85
C GLY A 189 2.01 9.04 14.79
N ASP A 190 2.56 10.13 15.30
CA ASP A 190 3.99 10.29 15.49
C ASP A 190 4.46 9.54 16.74
N MET A 191 5.28 8.51 16.55
CA MET A 191 5.86 7.70 17.62
C MET A 191 6.96 8.43 18.40
N ARG A 192 7.47 9.56 17.89
CA ARG A 192 8.44 10.39 18.63
C ARG A 192 7.77 11.39 19.57
N ASP A 193 6.50 11.73 19.33
CA ASP A 193 5.74 12.56 20.25
C ASP A 193 5.18 11.69 21.39
N PRO A 194 5.65 11.85 22.65
CA PRO A 194 5.15 11.08 23.78
C PRO A 194 3.68 11.40 24.11
N ASN A 195 3.15 12.53 23.61
CA ASN A 195 1.75 12.92 23.77
C ASN A 195 0.86 12.42 22.63
N SER A 196 1.39 11.72 21.63
CA SER A 196 0.54 11.09 20.62
C SER A 196 -0.16 9.87 21.21
N GLU A 197 -1.37 9.59 20.74
CA GLU A 197 -2.14 8.43 21.21
C GLU A 197 -1.40 7.12 20.93
N VAL A 198 -0.81 6.99 19.74
CA VAL A 198 -0.06 5.80 19.34
C VAL A 198 1.16 5.58 20.24
N SER A 199 1.92 6.64 20.58
CA SER A 199 3.08 6.52 21.47
C SER A 199 2.70 6.05 22.86
N ARG A 200 1.61 6.60 23.43
CA ARG A 200 1.12 6.20 24.74
C ARG A 200 0.67 4.74 24.75
N LEU A 201 -0.12 4.32 23.76
CA LEU A 201 -0.61 2.95 23.69
C LEU A 201 0.53 1.95 23.47
N ILE A 202 1.51 2.30 22.63
CA ILE A 202 2.69 1.46 22.42
C ILE A 202 3.50 1.32 23.72
N ALA A 203 3.71 2.42 24.45
CA ALA A 203 4.43 2.38 25.72
C ALA A 203 3.67 1.60 26.80
N GLN A 204 2.35 1.74 26.86
CA GLN A 204 1.49 1.08 27.84
C GLN A 204 1.41 -0.43 27.65
N HIS A 205 1.37 -0.91 26.40
CA HIS A 205 1.17 -2.32 26.07
C HIS A 205 2.41 -3.00 25.50
N ARG A 206 3.60 -2.44 25.74
CA ARG A 206 4.85 -2.79 25.05
C ARG A 206 5.12 -4.30 24.99
N ASP A 207 4.88 -5.02 26.08
CA ASP A 207 5.18 -6.45 26.20
C ASP A 207 4.10 -7.35 25.57
N GLU A 208 2.93 -6.79 25.23
CA GLU A 208 1.83 -7.47 24.55
C GLU A 208 1.83 -7.23 23.03
N LEU A 209 2.65 -6.29 22.55
CA LEU A 209 2.66 -5.93 21.14
C LEU A 209 3.34 -6.98 20.29
N MET A 210 2.71 -7.26 19.16
CA MET A 210 3.22 -8.19 18.17
C MET A 210 3.39 -7.50 16.82
N VAL A 211 4.20 -8.11 15.96
CA VAL A 211 4.41 -7.67 14.58
C VAL A 211 4.29 -8.87 13.64
N LEU A 212 4.03 -8.58 12.37
CA LEU A 212 3.99 -9.63 11.34
C LEU A 212 5.41 -10.02 10.91
N GLN A 213 5.61 -11.33 10.74
CA GLN A 213 6.83 -11.99 10.31
C GLN A 213 8.10 -11.44 10.98
N PRO A 214 8.20 -11.53 12.33
CA PRO A 214 9.36 -11.03 13.06
C PRO A 214 10.67 -11.66 12.58
N GLU A 215 10.65 -12.90 12.09
CA GLU A 215 11.81 -13.62 11.57
C GLU A 215 12.44 -13.00 10.31
N LYS A 216 11.73 -12.08 9.63
CA LYS A 216 12.23 -11.37 8.44
C LYS A 216 13.10 -10.17 8.79
N ASN A 217 13.22 -9.79 10.07
CA ASN A 217 14.10 -8.72 10.56
C ASN A 217 13.90 -7.36 9.86
N THR A 218 12.68 -7.07 9.40
CA THR A 218 12.35 -5.81 8.70
C THR A 218 12.11 -4.63 9.66
N ALA A 219 11.97 -4.90 10.97
CA ALA A 219 11.53 -3.95 11.98
C ALA A 219 10.24 -3.19 11.57
N PRO A 220 9.08 -3.88 11.52
CA PRO A 220 7.78 -3.30 11.18
C PRO A 220 7.41 -2.08 12.04
N GLN A 221 6.69 -1.13 11.46
CA GLN A 221 6.16 0.07 12.14
C GLN A 221 4.62 0.04 12.24
N VAL A 222 4.05 -1.15 12.07
CA VAL A 222 2.66 -1.47 12.37
C VAL A 222 2.67 -2.55 13.45
N PHE A 223 2.07 -2.24 14.58
CA PHE A 223 2.02 -3.09 15.76
C PHE A 223 0.60 -3.62 15.96
N TYR A 224 0.48 -4.82 16.50
CA TYR A 224 -0.80 -5.47 16.76
C TYR A 224 -0.94 -5.71 18.26
N LEU A 225 -2.10 -5.34 18.81
CA LEU A 225 -2.48 -5.61 20.20
C LEU A 225 -3.63 -6.62 20.22
N GLY A 226 -3.53 -7.63 21.09
CA GLY A 226 -4.50 -8.72 21.14
C GLY A 226 -4.39 -9.69 19.97
N MET A 227 -3.20 -9.82 19.38
CA MET A 227 -2.89 -10.85 18.38
C MET A 227 -2.44 -12.13 19.07
N ASP A 228 -2.77 -13.27 18.49
CA ASP A 228 -2.23 -14.57 18.88
C ASP A 228 -0.96 -14.87 18.05
N GLU A 229 0.03 -15.51 18.67
CA GLU A 229 1.31 -15.91 18.04
C GLU A 229 1.15 -16.68 16.74
N GLN A 230 0.10 -17.49 16.62
CA GLN A 230 -0.20 -18.27 15.42
C GLN A 230 -0.42 -17.40 14.17
N PHE A 231 -0.77 -16.13 14.34
CA PHE A 231 -1.01 -15.18 13.25
C PHE A 231 0.15 -14.25 12.94
N THR A 232 1.28 -14.37 13.66
CA THR A 232 2.50 -13.59 13.36
C THR A 232 3.10 -13.99 12.01
N THR A 233 3.05 -15.27 11.67
CA THR A 233 3.35 -15.81 10.35
C THR A 233 2.08 -16.07 9.56
N ARG A 234 2.19 -16.32 8.25
CA ARG A 234 1.03 -16.72 7.44
C ARG A 234 0.52 -18.09 7.94
N PRO A 235 -0.67 -18.17 8.57
CA PRO A 235 -1.16 -19.44 9.09
C PRO A 235 -1.53 -20.37 7.93
N GLU A 236 -1.37 -21.68 8.13
CA GLU A 236 -1.99 -22.68 7.27
C GLU A 236 -3.50 -22.66 7.52
N ALA A 237 -4.24 -21.95 6.67
CA ALA A 237 -5.69 -21.85 6.75
C ALA A 237 -6.32 -22.50 5.51
N ILE A 238 -7.41 -23.23 5.73
CA ILE A 238 -8.26 -23.73 4.65
C ILE A 238 -9.17 -22.57 4.26
N ALA A 239 -9.28 -22.27 2.96
CA ALA A 239 -10.23 -21.27 2.50
C ALA A 239 -11.63 -21.72 2.90
N GLY A 240 -12.32 -20.91 3.72
CA GLY A 240 -13.74 -21.07 3.93
C GLY A 240 -14.44 -20.70 2.63
N LEU A 241 -14.60 -21.66 1.71
CA LEU A 241 -15.54 -21.50 0.62
C LEU A 241 -16.91 -21.38 1.27
N TRP A 242 -17.49 -20.19 1.19
CA TRP A 242 -18.93 -20.11 1.17
C TRP A 242 -19.30 -20.63 -0.21
N ASP A 243 -19.61 -21.93 -0.31
CA ASP A 243 -20.38 -22.45 -1.44
C ASP A 243 -21.72 -21.72 -1.39
N VAL A 244 -21.79 -20.52 -1.98
CA VAL A 244 -23.07 -19.85 -2.19
C VAL A 244 -23.71 -20.70 -3.25
N LEU A 245 -24.71 -21.51 -2.91
CA LEU A 245 -25.46 -22.30 -3.89
C LEU A 245 -26.80 -21.59 -4.14
N ASP A 246 -27.25 -21.56 -5.39
CA ASP A 246 -28.63 -21.14 -5.68
C ASP A 246 -29.62 -22.22 -5.20
N ASN A 247 -30.91 -21.94 -5.34
CA ASN A 247 -31.97 -22.86 -4.94
C ASN A 247 -31.96 -24.19 -5.74
N GLU A 248 -31.14 -24.27 -6.80
CA GLU A 248 -30.96 -25.44 -7.65
C GLU A 248 -29.65 -26.19 -7.31
N GLY A 249 -28.91 -25.73 -6.29
CA GLY A 249 -27.65 -26.32 -5.85
C GLY A 249 -26.44 -25.95 -6.71
N LYS A 250 -26.55 -24.90 -7.55
CA LYS A 250 -25.44 -24.42 -8.38
C LYS A 250 -24.66 -23.34 -7.66
N GLU A 251 -23.34 -23.43 -7.69
CA GLU A 251 -22.45 -22.44 -7.10
C GLU A 251 -22.64 -21.05 -7.74
N ILE A 252 -23.11 -20.11 -6.94
CA ILE A 252 -23.14 -18.66 -7.11
C ILE A 252 -21.83 -18.04 -6.60
N GLY A 253 -20.69 -18.64 -6.95
CA GLY A 253 -19.38 -18.09 -6.68
C GLY A 253 -18.97 -17.08 -7.76
N TYR A 254 -18.31 -15.99 -7.36
CA TYR A 254 -17.42 -15.29 -8.29
C TYR A 254 -16.32 -16.29 -8.68
N GLU A 255 -16.19 -16.60 -9.97
CA GLU A 255 -15.00 -17.29 -10.48
C GLU A 255 -13.77 -16.49 -10.03
N PHE A 256 -13.08 -16.97 -9.00
CA PHE A 256 -11.71 -16.58 -8.71
C PHE A 256 -10.86 -17.18 -9.84
N SER A 257 -10.93 -16.55 -11.01
CA SER A 257 -10.02 -16.86 -12.10
C SER A 257 -8.60 -16.56 -11.59
N GLY A 258 -7.75 -17.56 -11.65
CA GLY A 258 -6.40 -17.53 -11.11
C GLY A 258 -5.62 -16.33 -11.59
N HIS A 259 -5.17 -15.53 -10.63
CA HIS A 259 -4.08 -14.58 -10.74
C HIS A 259 -3.00 -14.99 -9.74
#